data_AF-A0A386H3U9-F1
#
_entry.id   AF-A0A386H3U9-F1
#
_cell.length_a   1.000
_cell.length_b   1.000
_cell.length_c   1.000
_cell.angle_alpha   90.00
_cell.angle_beta   90.00
_cell.angle_gamma   90.00
#
_symmetry.space_group_name_H-M   'P 1'
#
loop_
_entity.id
_entity.type
_entity.pdbx_description
1 polymer ?
#
loop_
_entity_poly.entity_id
_entity_poly.type
_entity_poly.pdbx_seq_one_letter_code
_entity_poly.pdbx_strand_id
1 'polypeptide(L)'
;MLPFLQLADFLDVNVSTVSKAFRLCEMKGLLSTTVGRGTFVSYDAPYSGNLMIHHDKDDVINMGPTAPEPSGNAILLNMAQEMLSETGAERLFSYFAPGADEWQKEAAVQLMSYCGHHTQHDQILFAGGGQNALTAILAAMFHKGDKIAVDAHTYPGIKTAAIMLGIHHRLGRCVYPFARPIVWNN
;
A
#
# COMPACT_ATOMS: atom_id res chain seq x y z
N MET A 1 39.55 -2.48 -6.74
CA MET A 1 39.84 -1.05 -7.01
C MET A 1 38.60 -0.27 -6.59
N LEU A 2 38.74 0.70 -5.68
CA LEU A 2 37.60 1.32 -4.98
C LEU A 2 36.79 2.23 -5.93
N PRO A 3 35.49 1.94 -6.17
CA PRO A 3 34.68 2.65 -7.18
C PRO A 3 34.53 4.16 -6.94
N PHE A 4 34.72 4.64 -5.71
CA PHE A 4 34.66 6.05 -5.36
C PHE A 4 35.77 6.90 -5.98
N LEU A 5 36.98 6.33 -6.13
CA LEU A 5 38.12 7.04 -6.72
C LEU A 5 37.95 7.24 -8.22
N GLN A 6 37.53 6.19 -8.94
CA GLN A 6 37.27 6.27 -10.37
C GLN A 6 36.15 7.27 -10.71
N LEU A 7 35.09 7.32 -9.89
CA LEU A 7 33.99 8.25 -10.11
C LEU A 7 34.37 9.70 -9.77
N ALA A 8 35.19 9.91 -8.74
CA ALA A 8 35.73 11.22 -8.40
C ALA A 8 36.64 11.77 -9.51
N ASP A 9 37.53 10.93 -10.04
CA ASP A 9 38.43 11.28 -11.15
C ASP A 9 37.64 11.57 -12.44
N PHE A 10 36.59 10.78 -12.74
CA PHE A 10 35.74 10.99 -13.91
C PHE A 10 34.93 12.29 -13.85
N LEU A 11 34.42 12.64 -12.68
CA LEU A 11 33.59 13.83 -12.46
C LEU A 11 34.40 15.08 -12.12
N ASP A 12 35.73 14.97 -11.99
CA ASP A 12 36.64 16.03 -11.53
C ASP A 12 36.18 16.69 -10.21
N VAL A 13 35.83 15.84 -9.23
CA VAL A 13 35.38 16.28 -7.91
C VAL A 13 36.14 15.59 -6.79
N ASN A 14 36.16 16.21 -5.62
CA ASN A 14 36.80 15.62 -4.44
C ASN A 14 36.10 14.30 -4.03
N VAL A 15 36.89 13.27 -3.70
CA VAL A 15 36.41 11.96 -3.21
C VAL A 15 35.47 12.11 -2.00
N SER A 16 35.69 13.11 -1.14
CA SER A 16 34.80 13.41 -0.01
C SER A 16 33.39 13.87 -0.44
N THR A 17 33.26 14.54 -1.59
CA THR A 17 31.98 14.92 -2.20
C THR A 17 31.24 13.69 -2.70
N VAL A 18 31.94 12.78 -3.40
CA VAL A 18 31.37 11.51 -3.88
C VAL A 18 30.94 10.64 -2.69
N SER A 19 31.76 10.54 -1.65
CA SER A 19 31.42 9.79 -0.43
C SER A 19 30.18 10.35 0.27
N LYS A 20 30.06 11.68 0.40
CA LYS A 20 28.86 12.33 0.94
C LYS A 20 27.62 12.08 0.08
N ALA A 21 27.75 12.18 -1.25
CA ALA A 21 26.65 11.90 -2.17
C ALA A 21 26.16 10.44 -2.07
N PHE A 22 27.08 9.48 -2.00
CA PHE A 22 26.72 8.07 -1.84
C PHE A 22 26.06 7.78 -0.48
N ARG A 23 26.56 8.39 0.59
CA ARG A 23 25.94 8.30 1.92
C ARG A 23 24.54 8.90 1.93
N LEU A 24 24.33 10.02 1.24
CA LEU A 24 23.01 10.61 1.06
C LEU A 24 22.08 9.70 0.24
N CYS A 25 22.58 9.08 -0.82
CA CYS A 25 21.82 8.13 -1.62
C CYS A 25 21.47 6.85 -0.86
N GLU A 26 22.36 6.34 -0.01
CA GLU A 26 22.11 5.22 0.89
C GLU A 26 21.08 5.57 1.97
N MET A 27 21.20 6.74 2.59
CA MET A 27 20.19 7.25 3.54
C MET A 27 18.81 7.43 2.89
N LYS A 28 18.77 7.80 1.61
CA LYS A 28 17.54 7.87 0.80
C LYS A 28 17.09 6.51 0.27
N GLY A 29 17.80 5.43 0.59
CA GLY A 29 17.52 4.07 0.12
C GLY A 29 17.66 3.87 -1.40
N LEU A 30 18.28 4.80 -2.12
CA LEU A 30 18.54 4.71 -3.56
C LEU A 30 19.69 3.75 -3.90
N LEU A 31 20.58 3.52 -2.94
CA LEU A 31 21.71 2.61 -3.03
C LEU A 31 21.68 1.60 -1.88
N SER A 32 22.04 0.36 -2.17
CA SER A 32 22.26 -0.69 -1.17
C SER A 32 23.72 -1.11 -1.20
N THR A 33 24.41 -0.97 -0.06
CA THR A 33 25.80 -1.43 0.08
C THR A 33 25.82 -2.78 0.78
N THR A 34 26.57 -3.73 0.25
CA THR A 34 26.88 -5.00 0.93
C THR A 34 28.38 -5.10 1.11
N VAL A 35 28.84 -5.21 2.36
CA VAL A 35 30.27 -5.30 2.69
C VAL A 35 30.91 -6.45 1.90
N GLY A 36 31.95 -6.14 1.13
CA GLY A 36 32.68 -7.09 0.29
C GLY A 36 32.15 -7.30 -1.14
N ARG A 37 30.96 -6.78 -1.48
CA ARG A 37 30.35 -6.93 -2.83
C ARG A 37 30.17 -5.62 -3.61
N GLY A 38 30.33 -4.48 -2.94
CA GLY A 38 30.23 -3.15 -3.57
C GLY A 38 28.88 -2.47 -3.30
N THR A 39 28.61 -1.44 -4.10
CA THR A 39 27.39 -0.60 -4.01
C THR A 39 26.49 -0.91 -5.19
N PHE A 40 25.23 -1.25 -4.91
CA PHE A 40 24.21 -1.56 -5.91
C PHE A 40 23.13 -0.48 -5.90
N VAL A 41 22.47 -0.26 -7.04
CA VAL A 41 21.25 0.55 -7.09
C VAL A 41 20.13 -0.23 -6.42
N SER A 42 19.46 0.39 -5.45
CA SER A 42 18.38 -0.25 -4.71
C SER A 42 17.17 -0.43 -5.62
N TYR A 43 16.72 -1.68 -5.76
CA TYR A 43 15.50 -2.01 -6.52
C TYR A 43 14.23 -1.64 -5.74
N ASP A 44 14.31 -1.66 -4.41
CA ASP A 44 13.25 -1.29 -3.46
C ASP A 44 13.55 0.08 -2.83
N ALA A 45 14.05 1.05 -3.63
CA ALA A 45 14.23 2.40 -3.13
C ALA A 45 12.89 2.92 -2.57
N PRO A 46 12.86 3.50 -1.36
CA PRO A 46 11.64 3.98 -0.75
C PRO A 46 11.03 4.99 -1.71
N TYR A 47 9.97 4.57 -2.36
CA TYR A 47 9.22 5.38 -3.30
C TYR A 47 8.75 6.62 -2.56
N SER A 48 9.27 7.79 -2.92
CA SER A 48 8.79 9.07 -2.42
C SER A 48 7.33 9.20 -2.87
N GLY A 49 6.44 8.92 -1.93
CA GLY A 49 5.02 8.67 -2.15
C GLY A 49 4.26 9.84 -2.72
N ASN A 50 4.27 10.00 -4.04
CA ASN A 50 3.26 10.72 -4.79
C ASN A 50 2.67 9.78 -5.86
N LEU A 51 2.02 8.72 -5.40
CA LEU A 51 1.01 8.00 -6.20
C LEU A 51 -0.26 8.85 -6.37
N MET A 52 -0.38 9.95 -5.62
CA MET A 52 -1.45 10.91 -5.81
C MET A 52 -1.08 11.88 -6.93
N ILE A 53 -1.85 11.73 -8.01
CA ILE A 53 -1.82 12.53 -9.21
C ILE A 53 -2.24 13.95 -8.84
N HIS A 54 -1.32 14.90 -8.96
CA HIS A 54 -1.70 16.26 -9.32
C HIS A 54 -0.86 16.63 -10.54
N HIS A 55 -1.55 16.86 -11.65
CA HIS A 55 -0.95 17.47 -12.83
C HIS A 55 -1.84 18.64 -13.26
N ASP A 56 -1.38 19.86 -12.94
CA ASP A 56 -1.88 21.13 -13.47
C ASP A 56 -1.19 21.48 -14.82
N LYS A 57 -0.77 20.48 -15.61
CA LYS A 57 -0.09 20.72 -16.90
C LYS A 57 -0.69 19.85 -17.98
N ASP A 58 -1.48 20.49 -18.85
CA ASP A 58 -2.23 19.88 -19.95
C ASP A 58 -1.35 19.18 -21.01
N ASP A 59 -0.04 19.46 -21.03
CA ASP A 59 0.90 18.94 -22.04
C ASP A 59 1.58 17.61 -21.67
N VAL A 60 1.19 16.94 -20.58
CA VAL A 60 1.82 15.70 -20.12
C VAL A 60 0.82 14.55 -20.03
N ILE A 61 1.02 13.52 -20.85
CA ILE A 61 0.31 12.24 -20.71
C ILE A 61 0.96 11.47 -19.55
N ASN A 62 0.32 11.49 -18.38
CA ASN A 62 0.78 10.76 -17.21
C ASN A 62 0.36 9.29 -17.27
N MET A 63 1.31 8.40 -17.56
CA MET A 63 1.12 6.94 -17.57
C MET A 63 1.47 6.27 -16.21
N GLY A 64 1.78 7.05 -15.18
CA GLY A 64 2.15 6.56 -13.86
C GLY A 64 1.01 6.09 -12.93
N PRO A 65 -0.25 6.59 -13.01
CA PRO A 65 -1.24 6.26 -12.00
C PRO A 65 -1.94 4.93 -12.29
N THR A 66 -2.12 4.14 -11.25
CA THR A 66 -3.01 2.96 -11.24
C THR A 66 -4.41 3.32 -10.72
N ALA A 67 -4.83 4.58 -10.86
CA ALA A 67 -6.14 5.02 -10.43
C ALA A 67 -7.21 4.54 -11.41
N PRO A 68 -8.43 4.21 -10.93
CA PRO A 68 -9.56 3.93 -11.81
C PRO A 68 -9.87 5.11 -12.73
N GLU A 69 -10.40 4.80 -13.91
CA GLU A 69 -10.85 5.80 -14.87
C GLU A 69 -12.05 6.60 -14.28
N PRO A 70 -12.08 7.93 -14.45
CA PRO A 70 -13.00 8.80 -13.71
C PRO A 70 -14.43 8.85 -14.26
N SER A 71 -14.80 8.13 -15.33
CA SER A 71 -16.15 8.20 -15.93
C SER A 71 -17.27 7.90 -14.93
N GLY A 72 -17.00 7.03 -13.94
CA GLY A 72 -17.96 6.70 -12.88
C GLY A 72 -18.21 7.84 -11.90
N ASN A 73 -17.35 8.85 -11.83
CA ASN A 73 -17.42 9.89 -10.80
C ASN A 73 -18.70 10.73 -10.88
N ALA A 74 -19.21 11.00 -12.09
CA ALA A 74 -20.46 11.72 -12.28
C ALA A 74 -21.66 10.94 -11.74
N ILE A 75 -21.67 9.62 -11.93
CA ILE A 75 -22.72 8.73 -11.42
C ILE A 75 -22.67 8.70 -9.89
N LEU A 76 -21.47 8.55 -9.31
CA LEU A 76 -21.26 8.56 -7.87
C LEU A 76 -21.67 9.90 -7.24
N LEU A 77 -21.38 11.01 -7.89
CA LEU A 77 -21.79 12.34 -7.43
C LEU A 77 -23.31 12.46 -7.39
N ASN A 78 -24.01 12.03 -8.44
CA ASN A 78 -25.47 12.06 -8.48
C ASN A 78 -26.07 11.18 -7.38
N MET A 79 -25.57 9.95 -7.20
CA MET A 79 -26.02 9.06 -6.13
C MET A 79 -25.78 9.65 -4.73
N ALA A 80 -24.63 10.32 -4.53
CA ALA A 80 -24.35 11.00 -3.28
C ALA A 80 -25.32 12.17 -3.02
N GLN A 81 -25.64 12.95 -4.05
CA GLN A 81 -26.62 14.04 -3.94
C GLN A 81 -28.03 13.51 -3.63
N GLU A 82 -28.44 12.41 -4.27
CA GLU A 82 -29.70 11.74 -4.00
C GLU A 82 -29.77 11.29 -2.54
N MET A 83 -28.77 10.57 -2.04
CA MET A 83 -28.70 10.13 -0.63
C MET A 83 -28.74 11.32 0.34
N LEU A 84 -28.09 12.43 0.02
CA LEU A 84 -28.09 13.64 0.84
C LEU A 84 -29.43 14.38 0.82
N SER A 85 -30.27 14.14 -0.19
CA SER A 85 -31.62 14.73 -0.29
C SER A 85 -32.70 13.93 0.45
N GLU A 86 -32.36 12.72 0.92
CA GLU A 86 -33.30 11.85 1.64
C GLU A 86 -33.67 12.41 3.02
N THR A 87 -34.87 12.07 3.48
CA THR A 87 -35.31 12.44 4.83
C THR A 87 -34.47 11.67 5.86
N GLY A 88 -33.80 12.37 6.76
CA GLY A 88 -32.94 11.76 7.78
C GLY A 88 -31.46 11.64 7.40
N ALA A 89 -31.03 12.27 6.30
CA ALA A 89 -29.65 12.24 5.82
C ALA A 89 -28.62 12.76 6.85
N GLU A 90 -29.03 13.56 7.84
CA GLU A 90 -28.16 14.00 8.94
C GLU A 90 -27.56 12.84 9.74
N ARG A 91 -28.20 11.67 9.71
CA ARG A 91 -27.71 10.44 10.34
C ARG A 91 -26.40 9.95 9.73
N LEU A 92 -26.15 10.24 8.45
CA LEU A 92 -24.89 9.89 7.76
C LEU A 92 -23.67 10.57 8.38
N PHE A 93 -23.88 11.67 9.12
CA PHE A 93 -22.83 12.44 9.80
C PHE A 93 -22.78 12.19 11.31
N SER A 94 -23.60 11.27 11.81
CA SER A 94 -23.67 10.94 13.23
C SER A 94 -22.76 9.77 13.57
N TYR A 95 -22.28 9.70 14.81
CA TYR A 95 -21.64 8.47 15.31
C TYR A 95 -22.69 7.36 15.38
N PHE A 96 -22.38 6.20 14.78
CA PHE A 96 -23.32 5.10 14.61
C PHE A 96 -23.89 4.62 15.95
N ALA A 97 -25.23 4.56 16.04
CA ALA A 97 -25.91 3.74 17.03
C ALA A 97 -25.85 2.26 16.59
N PRO A 98 -25.90 1.28 17.51
CA PRO A 98 -26.00 -0.13 17.15
C PRO A 98 -27.13 -0.38 16.15
N GLY A 99 -26.81 -0.96 14.99
CA GLY A 99 -27.77 -1.27 13.93
C GLY A 99 -27.98 -0.18 12.86
N ALA A 100 -27.34 0.99 13.01
CA ALA A 100 -27.42 2.07 12.01
C ALA A 100 -26.70 1.74 10.68
N ASP A 101 -25.86 0.71 10.69
CA ASP A 101 -25.04 0.21 9.59
C ASP A 101 -25.59 -1.06 8.93
N GLU A 102 -26.72 -1.61 9.39
CA GLU A 102 -27.25 -2.89 8.88
C GLU A 102 -27.53 -2.85 7.37
N TRP A 103 -28.15 -1.78 6.88
CA TRP A 103 -28.41 -1.62 5.44
C TRP A 103 -27.10 -1.52 4.62
N GLN A 104 -26.05 -0.91 5.20
CA GLN A 104 -24.74 -0.83 4.55
C GLN A 104 -24.10 -2.22 4.48
N LYS A 105 -24.24 -3.02 5.54
CA LYS A 105 -23.75 -4.41 5.57
C LYS A 105 -24.52 -5.28 4.58
N GLU A 106 -25.84 -5.16 4.48
CA GLU A 106 -26.63 -5.87 3.47
C GLU A 106 -26.14 -5.54 2.06
N ALA A 107 -25.96 -4.26 1.75
CA ALA A 107 -25.42 -3.81 0.48
C ALA A 107 -24.01 -4.37 0.21
N ALA A 108 -23.16 -4.41 1.23
CA ALA A 108 -21.82 -4.98 1.12
C ALA A 108 -21.84 -6.50 0.88
N VAL A 109 -22.73 -7.27 1.56
CA VAL A 109 -22.92 -8.71 1.29
C VAL A 109 -23.33 -8.93 -0.17
N GLN A 110 -24.29 -8.14 -0.66
CA GLN A 110 -24.74 -8.23 -2.05
C GLN A 110 -23.62 -7.88 -3.04
N LEU A 111 -22.84 -6.83 -2.76
CA LEU A 111 -21.68 -6.46 -3.56
C LEU A 111 -20.67 -7.61 -3.65
N MET A 112 -20.34 -8.23 -2.52
CA MET A 112 -19.42 -9.38 -2.50
C MET A 112 -19.96 -10.56 -3.31
N SER A 113 -21.27 -10.79 -3.29
CA SER A 113 -21.92 -11.81 -4.11
C SER A 113 -21.74 -11.54 -5.61
N TYR A 114 -21.83 -10.28 -6.06
CA TYR A 114 -21.54 -9.93 -7.46
C TYR A 114 -20.08 -10.18 -7.84
N CYS A 115 -19.17 -10.10 -6.87
CA CYS A 115 -17.76 -10.47 -7.05
C CYS A 115 -17.49 -11.98 -6.95
N GLY A 116 -18.51 -12.81 -6.79
CA GLY A 116 -18.39 -14.27 -6.65
C GLY A 116 -18.00 -14.75 -5.26
N HIS A 117 -18.11 -13.90 -4.24
CA HIS A 117 -17.79 -14.22 -2.86
C HIS A 117 -19.06 -14.26 -1.99
N HIS A 118 -19.19 -15.31 -1.19
CA HIS A 118 -20.28 -15.45 -0.22
C HIS A 118 -19.75 -15.08 1.17
N THR A 119 -20.39 -14.12 1.82
CA THR A 119 -20.01 -13.61 3.15
C THR A 119 -21.26 -13.33 3.99
N GLN A 120 -21.11 -13.26 5.31
CA GLN A 120 -22.18 -12.95 6.26
C GLN A 120 -21.98 -11.56 6.88
N HIS A 121 -23.03 -11.03 7.53
CA HIS A 121 -23.01 -9.70 8.17
C HIS A 121 -21.89 -9.53 9.20
N ASP A 122 -21.64 -10.57 10.00
CA ASP A 122 -20.62 -10.59 11.06
C ASP A 122 -19.18 -10.68 10.52
N GLN A 123 -19.03 -10.96 9.23
CA GLN A 123 -17.74 -11.03 8.53
C GLN A 123 -17.39 -9.74 7.79
N ILE A 124 -18.23 -8.70 7.89
CA ILE A 124 -18.03 -7.41 7.22
C ILE A 124 -17.66 -6.33 8.24
N LEU A 125 -16.53 -5.68 8.00
CA LEU A 125 -16.07 -4.51 8.73
C LEU A 125 -15.75 -3.39 7.73
N PHE A 126 -16.27 -2.19 7.99
CA PHE A 126 -15.98 -1.01 7.18
C PHE A 126 -14.65 -0.36 7.56
N ALA A 127 -13.97 0.20 6.58
CA ALA A 127 -12.75 0.97 6.76
C ALA A 127 -12.77 2.21 5.86
N GLY A 128 -12.10 3.28 6.29
CA GLY A 128 -11.97 4.52 5.51
C GLY A 128 -11.02 4.42 4.31
N GLY A 129 -10.98 3.28 3.62
CA GLY A 129 -10.13 3.01 2.45
C GLY A 129 -9.28 1.75 2.57
N GLY A 130 -8.73 1.31 1.43
CA GLY A 130 -7.98 0.04 1.33
C GLY A 130 -6.72 -0.01 2.20
N GLN A 131 -5.94 1.06 2.27
CA GLN A 131 -4.74 1.10 3.12
C GLN A 131 -5.09 1.08 4.62
N ASN A 132 -6.20 1.69 5.01
CA ASN A 132 -6.70 1.64 6.39
C ASN A 132 -7.13 0.22 6.76
N ALA A 133 -7.89 -0.44 5.89
CA ALA A 133 -8.28 -1.84 6.07
C ALA A 133 -7.05 -2.75 6.19
N LEU A 134 -6.09 -2.62 5.27
CA LEU A 134 -4.88 -3.43 5.25
C LEU A 134 -4.05 -3.26 6.53
N THR A 135 -3.89 -2.03 6.99
CA THR A 135 -3.15 -1.73 8.23
C THR A 135 -3.85 -2.33 9.45
N ALA A 136 -5.18 -2.20 9.53
CA ALA A 136 -5.98 -2.78 10.61
C ALA A 136 -5.90 -4.31 10.63
N ILE A 137 -6.00 -4.96 9.46
CA ILE A 137 -5.86 -6.42 9.33
C ILE A 137 -4.47 -6.87 9.81
N LEU A 138 -3.40 -6.20 9.37
CA LEU A 138 -2.05 -6.57 9.78
C LEU A 138 -1.84 -6.37 11.28
N ALA A 139 -2.36 -5.29 11.85
CA ALA A 139 -2.26 -5.02 13.29
C ALA A 139 -3.07 -6.00 14.13
N ALA A 140 -4.19 -6.51 13.62
CA ALA A 140 -5.03 -7.47 14.31
C ALA A 140 -4.47 -8.91 14.24
N MET A 141 -3.82 -9.27 13.13
CA MET A 141 -3.40 -10.66 12.87
C MET A 141 -1.95 -10.96 13.22
N PHE A 142 -1.08 -9.95 13.34
CA PHE A 142 0.36 -10.14 13.49
C PHE A 142 0.94 -9.31 14.63
N HIS A 143 2.05 -9.79 15.17
CA HIS A 143 2.86 -9.11 16.15
C HIS A 143 4.19 -8.66 15.55
N LYS A 144 4.85 -7.72 16.23
CA LYS A 144 6.20 -7.29 15.88
C LYS A 144 7.14 -8.50 15.83
N GLY A 145 7.88 -8.64 14.72
CA GLY A 145 8.81 -9.74 14.47
C GLY A 145 8.20 -10.90 13.67
N ASP A 146 6.88 -10.93 13.48
CA ASP A 146 6.23 -11.90 12.60
C ASP A 146 6.65 -11.70 11.14
N LYS A 147 6.37 -12.71 10.32
CA LYS A 147 6.78 -12.75 8.91
C LYS A 147 5.58 -12.96 8.01
N ILE A 148 5.53 -12.15 6.94
CA ILE A 148 4.56 -12.33 5.84
C ILE A 148 5.28 -12.63 4.53
N ALA A 149 4.64 -13.45 3.70
CA ALA A 149 5.06 -13.70 2.33
C ALA A 149 4.23 -12.84 1.38
N VAL A 150 4.88 -12.16 0.45
CA VAL A 150 4.25 -11.35 -0.59
C VAL A 150 4.84 -11.70 -1.95
N ASP A 151 4.07 -11.47 -3.02
CA ASP A 151 4.58 -11.62 -4.38
C ASP A 151 5.73 -10.63 -4.64
N ALA A 152 6.58 -10.95 -5.61
CA ALA A 152 7.62 -10.07 -6.10
C ALA A 152 7.07 -8.75 -6.63
N HIS A 153 5.91 -8.79 -7.27
CA HIS A 153 5.20 -7.60 -7.76
C HIS A 153 3.93 -7.38 -6.93
N THR A 154 4.11 -6.84 -5.73
CA THR A 154 3.01 -6.55 -4.80
C THR A 154 2.74 -5.06 -4.68
N TYR A 155 1.54 -4.70 -4.25
CA TYR A 155 1.19 -3.33 -3.90
C TYR A 155 2.15 -2.79 -2.81
N PRO A 156 2.84 -1.64 -3.02
CA PRO A 156 3.82 -1.14 -2.05
C PRO A 156 3.23 -0.87 -0.65
N GLY A 157 1.94 -0.52 -0.57
CA GLY A 157 1.26 -0.23 0.69
C GLY A 157 1.28 -1.39 1.70
N ILE A 158 1.34 -2.66 1.25
CA ILE A 158 1.48 -3.80 2.16
C ILE A 158 2.88 -3.87 2.78
N LYS A 159 3.93 -3.56 2.00
CA LYS A 159 5.31 -3.53 2.50
C LYS A 159 5.46 -2.40 3.51
N THR A 160 4.93 -1.22 3.19
CA THR A 160 4.96 -0.05 4.09
C THR A 160 4.25 -0.33 5.41
N ALA A 161 3.02 -0.85 5.38
CA ALA A 161 2.28 -1.17 6.59
C ALA A 161 2.98 -2.25 7.44
N ALA A 162 3.51 -3.30 6.80
CA ALA A 162 4.26 -4.34 7.51
C ALA A 162 5.51 -3.78 8.22
N ILE A 163 6.31 -2.95 7.53
CA ILE A 163 7.50 -2.32 8.12
C ILE A 163 7.10 -1.44 9.32
N MET A 164 6.05 -0.64 9.20
CA MET A 164 5.57 0.23 10.28
C MET A 164 5.16 -0.56 11.52
N LEU A 165 4.56 -1.73 11.34
CA LEU A 165 4.17 -2.64 12.44
C LEU A 165 5.32 -3.53 12.93
N GLY A 166 6.51 -3.42 12.33
CA GLY A 166 7.66 -4.25 12.66
C GLY A 166 7.52 -5.70 12.21
N ILE A 167 6.70 -5.95 11.19
CA ILE A 167 6.50 -7.24 10.53
C ILE A 167 7.52 -7.36 9.39
N HIS A 168 8.23 -8.47 9.33
CA HIS A 168 9.20 -8.73 8.27
C HIS A 168 8.49 -9.29 7.03
N HIS A 169 8.73 -8.71 5.86
CA HIS A 169 8.27 -9.27 4.59
C HIS A 169 9.41 -10.00 3.87
N ARG A 170 9.11 -11.13 3.22
CA ARG A 170 10.04 -11.81 2.31
C ARG A 170 9.37 -12.00 0.95
N LEU A 171 10.16 -11.80 -0.12
CA LEU A 171 9.77 -12.14 -1.49
C LEU A 171 9.51 -13.65 -1.56
N GLY A 172 8.26 -14.03 -1.78
CA GLY A 172 7.89 -15.43 -1.94
C GLY A 172 8.26 -15.90 -3.35
N ARG A 173 9.32 -16.70 -3.51
CA ARG A 173 9.22 -17.79 -4.50
C ARG A 173 8.25 -18.79 -3.90
N CYS A 174 7.01 -18.81 -4.38
CA CYS A 174 6.03 -19.80 -3.98
C CYS A 174 6.52 -21.18 -4.43
N VAL A 175 7.27 -21.86 -3.56
CA VAL A 175 7.49 -23.31 -3.61
C VAL A 175 7.15 -23.79 -2.21
N TYR A 176 5.86 -23.97 -1.92
CA TYR A 176 5.42 -24.61 -0.68
C TYR A 176 4.86 -25.99 -1.00
N PRO A 177 5.16 -26.97 -0.13
CA PRO A 177 4.06 -27.52 0.65
C PRO A 177 4.44 -27.54 2.13
N PHE A 178 4.52 -26.39 2.78
CA PHE A 178 4.71 -26.26 4.23
C PHE A 178 4.24 -24.89 4.74
N ALA A 179 3.00 -24.51 4.41
CA ALA A 179 2.24 -23.67 5.32
C ALA A 179 1.65 -24.62 6.37
N ARG A 180 1.92 -24.38 7.66
CA ARG A 180 1.22 -25.08 8.73
C ARG A 180 -0.29 -24.91 8.51
N PRO A 181 -1.10 -25.96 8.66
CA PRO A 181 -2.54 -25.82 8.55
C PRO A 181 -3.00 -24.84 9.63
N ILE A 182 -3.69 -23.78 9.20
CA ILE A 182 -4.53 -22.99 10.10
C ILE A 182 -5.66 -23.94 10.49
N VAL A 183 -5.53 -24.55 11.66
CA VAL A 183 -6.57 -25.39 12.26
C VAL A 183 -7.67 -24.43 12.71
N TRP A 184 -8.73 -24.34 11.92
CA TRP A 184 -10.03 -23.86 12.41
C TRP A 184 -10.54 -24.93 13.37
N ASN A 185 -10.45 -24.67 14.67
CA ASN A 185 -11.13 -25.50 15.64
C ASN A 185 -12.59 -25.01 15.72
N ASN A 186 -13.52 -25.90 15.37
CA ASN A 186 -14.96 -25.75 15.61
C ASN A 186 -15.27 -25.53 17.10
#